data_AF-A0A2A7VQK9-F1
#
_entry.id   AF-A0A2A7VQK9-F1
#
_cell.length_a   1.000
_cell.length_b   1.000
_cell.length_c   1.000
_cell.angle_alpha   90.00
_cell.angle_beta   90.00
_cell.angle_gamma   90.00
#
_symmetry.space_group_name_H-M   'P 1'
#
loop_
_entity.id
_entity.type
_entity.pdbx_description
1 polymer ?
#
loop_
_entity_poly.entity_id
_entity_poly.type
_entity_poly.pdbx_seq_one_letter_code
_entity_poly.pdbx_strand_id
1 'polypeptide(L)'
;MLTNDLDFRLEPRLKELYEQHKIRAQKIDWGYHEFLPWDKGMDFKRVPWDERQVTLPSGVITAIETALLTEVNLPWFTTYLSATFKGSLSVITDFIHTWTSEEDQHSNLLETYLLLTRSVNPKRLHELRKSVVEGGFEPDFHTPIEAMTYTTLQELATMVFYNNVAKVASKHDPDLATLLRRLAKD
;
A
#
# COMPACT_ATOMS: atom_id res chain seq x y z
N MET A 1 -15.71 21.73 -7.33
CA MET A 1 -16.74 20.70 -7.12
C MET A 1 -16.34 19.54 -8.01
N LEU A 2 -16.11 18.34 -7.45
CA LEU A 2 -15.77 17.16 -8.26
C LEU A 2 -16.95 16.88 -9.19
N THR A 3 -16.71 16.77 -10.50
CA THR A 3 -17.76 16.53 -11.50
C THR A 3 -17.74 15.06 -11.88
N ASN A 4 -18.86 14.37 -11.72
CA ASN A 4 -19.01 12.99 -12.15
C ASN A 4 -19.57 12.96 -13.59
N ASP A 5 -18.70 12.76 -14.55
CA ASP A 5 -18.99 12.71 -16.00
C ASP A 5 -18.89 11.28 -16.57
N LEU A 6 -18.90 10.26 -15.71
CA LEU A 6 -18.75 8.87 -16.15
C LEU A 6 -19.96 8.40 -16.99
N ASP A 7 -19.68 7.88 -18.18
CA ASP A 7 -20.70 7.40 -19.10
C ASP A 7 -21.29 6.05 -18.64
N PHE A 8 -22.60 6.04 -18.37
CA PHE A 8 -23.33 4.86 -17.92
C PHE A 8 -23.26 3.68 -18.91
N ARG A 9 -23.00 3.94 -20.20
CA ARG A 9 -22.83 2.88 -21.21
C ARG A 9 -21.63 1.97 -20.92
N LEU A 10 -20.71 2.39 -20.05
CA LEU A 10 -19.55 1.61 -19.62
C LEU A 10 -19.91 0.54 -18.58
N GLU A 11 -21.08 0.62 -17.94
CA GLU A 11 -21.45 -0.25 -16.81
C GLU A 11 -21.31 -1.76 -17.10
N PRO A 12 -21.76 -2.31 -18.25
CA PRO A 12 -21.60 -3.73 -18.53
C PRO A 12 -20.13 -4.16 -18.57
N ARG A 13 -19.26 -3.33 -19.16
CA ARG A 13 -17.83 -3.61 -19.26
C ARG A 13 -17.13 -3.49 -17.91
N LEU A 14 -17.49 -2.49 -17.11
CA LEU A 14 -16.94 -2.31 -15.76
C LEU A 14 -17.29 -3.49 -14.85
N LYS A 15 -18.53 -4.01 -14.94
CA LYS A 15 -18.94 -5.24 -14.22
C LYS A 15 -18.10 -6.44 -14.63
N GLU A 16 -17.90 -6.65 -15.94
CA GLU A 16 -17.07 -7.75 -16.42
C GLU A 16 -15.62 -7.65 -15.92
N LEU A 17 -15.01 -6.45 -15.99
CA LEU A 17 -13.65 -6.21 -15.51
C LEU A 17 -13.54 -6.43 -13.99
N TYR A 18 -14.52 -5.98 -13.22
CA TYR A 18 -14.53 -6.18 -11.78
C TYR A 18 -14.69 -7.66 -11.40
N GLU A 19 -15.53 -8.42 -12.09
CA GLU A 19 -15.60 -9.88 -11.89
C GLU A 19 -14.26 -10.56 -12.23
N GLN A 20 -13.60 -10.14 -13.30
CA GLN A 20 -12.26 -10.64 -13.64
C GLN A 20 -11.22 -10.29 -12.58
N HIS A 21 -11.27 -9.08 -12.01
CA HIS A 21 -10.43 -8.66 -10.88
C HIS A 21 -10.64 -9.59 -9.70
N LYS A 22 -11.87 -9.79 -9.23
CA LYS A 22 -12.18 -10.67 -8.09
C LYS A 22 -11.68 -12.10 -8.32
N ILE A 23 -11.86 -12.66 -9.52
CA ILE A 23 -11.36 -13.99 -9.86
C ILE A 23 -9.82 -14.06 -9.81
N ARG A 24 -9.12 -12.99 -10.17
CA ARG A 24 -7.65 -12.91 -10.08
C ARG A 24 -7.21 -12.76 -8.63
N ALA A 25 -7.80 -11.82 -7.90
CA ALA A 25 -7.53 -11.56 -6.49
C ALA A 25 -7.69 -12.84 -5.64
N GLN A 26 -8.77 -13.60 -5.83
CA GLN A 26 -9.00 -14.88 -5.14
C GLN A 26 -7.90 -15.93 -5.37
N LYS A 27 -7.21 -15.91 -6.52
CA LYS A 27 -6.12 -16.87 -6.80
C LYS A 27 -4.82 -16.51 -6.08
N ILE A 28 -4.74 -15.28 -5.60
CA ILE A 28 -3.57 -14.73 -4.93
C ILE A 28 -3.94 -14.25 -3.54
N ASP A 29 -5.07 -14.69 -2.98
CA ASP A 29 -5.51 -14.32 -1.63
C ASP A 29 -4.40 -14.59 -0.60
N TRP A 30 -4.22 -13.65 0.31
CA TRP A 30 -3.11 -13.64 1.26
C TRP A 30 -3.40 -12.76 2.46
N GLY A 31 -2.74 -13.07 3.57
CA GLY A 31 -2.71 -12.23 4.75
C GLY A 31 -1.29 -11.81 5.11
N TYR A 32 -1.09 -10.55 5.50
CA TYR A 32 0.22 -10.03 5.88
C TYR A 32 0.97 -10.88 6.94
N HIS A 33 0.23 -11.53 7.84
CA HIS A 33 0.80 -12.39 8.88
C HIS A 33 1.56 -13.61 8.34
N GLU A 34 1.32 -14.03 7.10
CA GLU A 34 2.00 -15.16 6.46
C GLU A 34 3.44 -14.82 6.02
N PHE A 35 3.77 -13.53 5.88
CA PHE A 35 5.03 -13.06 5.30
C PHE A 35 5.98 -12.42 6.32
N LEU A 36 5.57 -12.32 7.58
CA LEU A 36 6.32 -11.64 8.62
C LEU A 36 7.31 -12.58 9.34
N PRO A 37 8.55 -12.13 9.61
CA PRO A 37 9.53 -12.91 10.37
C PRO A 37 9.26 -12.80 11.87
N TRP A 38 8.19 -13.45 12.33
CA TRP A 38 7.70 -13.36 13.71
C TRP A 38 8.73 -13.78 14.77
N ASP A 39 9.64 -14.68 14.41
CA ASP A 39 10.74 -15.16 15.26
C ASP A 39 11.78 -14.07 15.58
N LYS A 40 11.87 -13.00 14.77
CA LYS A 40 12.72 -11.84 15.03
C LYS A 40 12.15 -10.88 16.09
N GLY A 41 10.86 -11.03 16.43
CA GLY A 41 10.16 -10.14 17.36
C GLY A 41 10.76 -10.14 18.78
N MET A 42 11.02 -8.94 19.32
CA MET A 42 11.49 -8.76 20.70
C MET A 42 10.80 -7.58 21.36
N ASP A 43 10.40 -7.74 22.62
CA ASP A 43 9.77 -6.69 23.42
C ASP A 43 10.66 -5.42 23.52
N PHE A 44 10.12 -4.27 23.09
CA PHE A 44 10.84 -2.98 23.08
C PHE A 44 11.07 -2.39 24.48
N LYS A 45 10.30 -2.78 25.50
CA LYS A 45 10.49 -2.30 26.88
C LYS A 45 11.66 -3.02 27.56
N ARG A 46 11.80 -4.32 27.31
CA ARG A 46 12.87 -5.18 27.84
C ARG A 46 14.15 -5.05 27.05
N VAL A 47 14.04 -4.93 25.73
CA VAL A 47 15.18 -4.72 24.84
C VAL A 47 14.91 -3.44 24.05
N PRO A 48 15.36 -2.27 24.54
CA PRO A 48 15.23 -1.02 23.80
C PRO A 48 15.85 -1.10 22.40
N TRP A 49 15.34 -0.27 21.49
CA TRP A 49 15.94 -0.16 20.16
C TRP A 49 17.32 0.49 20.25
N ASP A 50 18.27 0.00 19.45
CA ASP A 50 19.61 0.56 19.29
C ASP A 50 20.01 0.51 17.80
N GLU A 51 20.73 1.52 17.32
CA GLU A 51 21.14 1.63 15.91
C GLU A 51 21.96 0.42 15.41
N ARG A 52 22.67 -0.27 16.30
CA ARG A 52 23.48 -1.46 15.97
C ARG A 52 22.63 -2.67 15.60
N GLN A 53 21.32 -2.62 15.87
CA GLN A 53 20.37 -3.66 15.48
C GLN A 53 19.99 -3.55 13.99
N VAL A 54 20.29 -2.42 13.35
CA VAL A 54 19.98 -2.19 11.94
C VAL A 54 20.99 -2.92 11.07
N THR A 55 20.50 -3.91 10.30
CA THR A 55 21.34 -4.76 9.44
C THR A 55 21.14 -4.50 7.94
N LEU A 56 20.03 -3.86 7.57
CA LEU A 56 19.73 -3.53 6.18
C LEU A 56 20.53 -2.30 5.70
N PRO A 57 20.89 -2.22 4.41
CA PRO A 57 21.44 -1.01 3.83
C PRO A 57 20.46 0.17 3.96
N SER A 58 20.99 1.37 4.24
CA SER A 58 20.18 2.57 4.43
C SER A 58 19.23 2.87 3.25
N GLY A 59 19.69 2.68 2.01
CA GLY A 59 18.85 2.87 0.83
C GLY A 59 17.66 1.90 0.74
N VAL A 60 17.80 0.68 1.24
CA VAL A 60 16.69 -0.30 1.31
C VAL A 60 15.69 0.14 2.39
N ILE A 61 16.19 0.58 3.56
CA ILE A 61 15.35 1.10 4.64
C ILE A 61 14.57 2.31 4.16
N THR A 62 15.22 3.29 3.54
CA THR A 62 14.57 4.48 2.98
C THR A 62 13.48 4.11 1.98
N ALA A 63 13.72 3.12 1.12
CA ALA A 63 12.72 2.66 0.16
C ALA A 63 11.48 2.06 0.86
N ILE A 64 11.67 1.20 1.87
CA ILE A 64 10.58 0.57 2.62
C ILE A 64 9.83 1.60 3.46
N GLU A 65 10.53 2.51 4.14
CA GLU A 65 9.92 3.63 4.87
C GLU A 65 9.09 4.50 3.92
N THR A 66 9.59 4.79 2.71
CA THR A 66 8.85 5.58 1.71
C THR A 66 7.58 4.86 1.25
N ALA A 67 7.67 3.56 0.98
CA ALA A 67 6.50 2.75 0.64
C ALA A 67 5.49 2.77 1.79
N LEU A 68 5.91 2.48 3.01
CA LEU A 68 5.04 2.50 4.20
C LEU A 68 4.35 3.86 4.35
N LEU A 69 5.09 4.96 4.26
CA LEU A 69 4.53 6.30 4.39
C LEU A 69 3.57 6.64 3.23
N THR A 70 3.70 6.00 2.08
CA THR A 70 2.71 6.08 1.00
C THR A 70 1.46 5.29 1.38
N GLU A 71 1.61 4.02 1.80
CA GLU A 71 0.49 3.12 2.11
C GLU A 71 -0.38 3.60 3.29
N VAL A 72 0.20 4.25 4.30
CA VAL A 72 -0.57 4.78 5.44
C VAL A 72 -1.54 5.91 5.06
N ASN A 73 -1.43 6.46 3.83
CA ASN A 73 -2.38 7.44 3.30
C ASN A 73 -3.66 6.82 2.74
N LEU A 74 -3.84 5.49 2.81
CA LEU A 74 -5.06 4.81 2.37
C LEU A 74 -6.37 5.51 2.79
N PRO A 75 -6.54 6.01 4.04
CA PRO A 75 -7.74 6.75 4.42
C PRO A 75 -8.03 7.96 3.53
N TRP A 76 -6.99 8.68 3.09
CA TRP A 76 -7.12 9.84 2.22
C TRP A 76 -7.37 9.44 0.77
N PHE A 77 -6.72 8.37 0.29
CA PHE A 77 -6.97 7.83 -1.05
C PHE A 77 -8.41 7.33 -1.19
N THR A 78 -8.90 6.53 -0.25
CA THR A 78 -10.29 6.05 -0.23
C THR A 78 -11.28 7.19 -0.12
N THR A 79 -11.01 8.20 0.72
CA THR A 79 -11.86 9.39 0.87
C THR A 79 -11.95 10.17 -0.45
N TYR A 80 -10.81 10.41 -1.10
CA TYR A 80 -10.76 11.13 -2.37
C TYR A 80 -11.49 10.36 -3.49
N LEU A 81 -11.25 9.06 -3.63
CA LEU A 81 -11.91 8.23 -4.63
C LEU A 81 -13.42 8.19 -4.38
N SER A 82 -13.84 7.97 -3.15
CA SER A 82 -15.26 7.96 -2.77
C SER A 82 -15.95 9.30 -3.05
N ALA A 83 -15.26 10.43 -2.84
CA ALA A 83 -15.77 11.75 -3.17
C ALA A 83 -15.86 11.97 -4.69
N THR A 84 -14.85 11.51 -5.45
CA THR A 84 -14.77 11.64 -6.91
C THR A 84 -15.86 10.83 -7.61
N PHE A 85 -16.12 9.62 -7.15
CA PHE A 85 -17.11 8.70 -7.73
C PHE A 85 -18.47 8.74 -7.03
N LYS A 86 -18.72 9.76 -6.20
CA LYS A 86 -20.00 9.92 -5.52
C LYS A 86 -21.15 10.01 -6.51
N GLY A 87 -22.16 9.16 -6.32
CA GLY A 87 -23.33 9.07 -7.22
C GLY A 87 -23.03 8.43 -8.58
N SER A 88 -21.87 7.78 -8.75
CA SER A 88 -21.51 7.02 -9.95
C SER A 88 -22.17 5.63 -9.96
N LEU A 89 -21.81 4.82 -10.95
CA LEU A 89 -22.23 3.43 -11.09
C LEU A 89 -21.84 2.63 -9.85
N SER A 90 -22.76 1.83 -9.31
CA SER A 90 -22.53 1.06 -8.07
C SER A 90 -21.29 0.17 -8.14
N VAL A 91 -21.01 -0.40 -9.32
CA VAL A 91 -19.83 -1.24 -9.58
C VAL A 91 -18.50 -0.54 -9.28
N ILE A 92 -18.41 0.78 -9.48
CA ILE A 92 -17.20 1.55 -9.14
C ILE A 92 -17.06 1.67 -7.63
N THR A 93 -18.16 1.97 -6.93
CA THR A 93 -18.18 2.00 -5.46
C THR A 93 -17.81 0.65 -4.87
N ASP A 94 -18.35 -0.44 -5.42
CA ASP A 94 -18.03 -1.81 -5.00
C ASP A 94 -16.54 -2.11 -5.21
N PHE A 95 -15.97 -1.71 -6.36
CA PHE A 95 -14.54 -1.85 -6.63
C PHE A 95 -13.69 -1.04 -5.64
N ILE A 96 -14.04 0.22 -5.33
CA ILE A 96 -13.31 1.04 -4.35
C ILE A 96 -13.28 0.37 -2.98
N HIS A 97 -14.38 -0.26 -2.55
CA HIS A 97 -14.40 -1.01 -1.28
C HIS A 97 -13.51 -2.25 -1.32
N THR A 98 -13.52 -3.01 -2.42
CA THR A 98 -12.61 -4.16 -2.58
C THR A 98 -11.15 -3.74 -2.61
N TRP A 99 -10.80 -2.75 -3.45
CA TRP A 99 -9.45 -2.19 -3.50
C TRP A 99 -8.99 -1.68 -2.12
N THR A 100 -9.85 -0.95 -1.40
CA THR A 100 -9.51 -0.47 -0.04
C THR A 100 -9.23 -1.63 0.91
N SER A 101 -9.98 -2.73 0.80
CA SER A 101 -9.74 -3.93 1.62
C SER A 101 -8.46 -4.67 1.26
N GLU A 102 -8.08 -4.66 -0.02
CA GLU A 102 -6.83 -5.26 -0.51
C GLU A 102 -5.62 -4.43 -0.02
N GLU A 103 -5.69 -3.10 -0.13
CA GLU A 103 -4.62 -2.17 0.27
C GLU A 103 -4.38 -2.07 1.79
N ASP A 104 -5.40 -2.26 2.64
CA ASP A 104 -5.30 -2.04 4.10
C ASP A 104 -4.14 -2.83 4.73
N GLN A 105 -3.89 -4.04 4.24
CA GLN A 105 -2.83 -4.88 4.77
C GLN A 105 -1.41 -4.48 4.33
N HIS A 106 -1.24 -3.63 3.32
CA HIS A 106 0.08 -3.23 2.80
C HIS A 106 0.88 -2.46 3.85
N SER A 107 0.28 -1.42 4.43
CA SER A 107 0.91 -0.64 5.49
C SER A 107 1.21 -1.48 6.74
N ASN A 108 0.28 -2.37 7.11
CA ASN A 108 0.43 -3.30 8.23
C ASN A 108 1.64 -4.23 8.04
N LEU A 109 1.81 -4.79 6.84
CA LEU A 109 2.94 -5.65 6.51
C LEU A 109 4.27 -4.90 6.64
N LEU A 110 4.37 -3.71 6.02
CA LEU A 110 5.61 -2.93 5.98
C LEU A 110 5.99 -2.41 7.38
N GLU A 111 5.05 -1.84 8.13
CA GLU A 111 5.30 -1.35 9.49
C GLU A 111 5.68 -2.50 10.42
N THR A 112 4.94 -3.60 10.38
CA THR A 112 5.23 -4.75 11.25
C THR A 112 6.58 -5.36 10.91
N TYR A 113 6.96 -5.48 9.63
CA TYR A 113 8.29 -5.94 9.24
C TYR A 113 9.39 -5.03 9.83
N LEU A 114 9.27 -3.71 9.68
CA LEU A 114 10.24 -2.75 10.20
C LEU A 114 10.40 -2.84 11.73
N LEU A 115 9.30 -3.07 12.44
CA LEU A 115 9.30 -3.22 13.90
C LEU A 115 9.88 -4.57 14.36
N LEU A 116 9.46 -5.69 13.74
CA LEU A 116 9.97 -7.03 14.07
C LEU A 116 11.47 -7.14 13.84
N THR A 117 11.96 -6.55 12.73
CA THR A 117 13.39 -6.58 12.38
C THR A 117 14.21 -5.49 13.07
N ARG A 118 13.56 -4.57 13.80
CA ARG A 118 14.22 -3.41 14.43
C ARG A 118 15.03 -2.57 13.44
N SER A 119 14.62 -2.58 12.18
CA SER A 119 15.31 -1.89 11.07
C SER A 119 15.27 -0.38 11.18
N VAL A 120 14.37 0.17 12.01
CA VAL A 120 14.20 1.61 12.23
C VAL A 120 13.89 1.90 13.70
N ASN A 121 14.17 3.13 14.12
CA ASN A 121 13.76 3.62 15.43
C ASN A 121 12.22 3.72 15.49
N PRO A 122 11.55 2.99 16.40
CA PRO A 122 10.08 2.92 16.44
C PRO A 122 9.44 4.26 16.81
N LYS A 123 10.11 5.09 17.63
CA LYS A 123 9.60 6.42 17.98
C LYS A 123 9.62 7.36 16.77
N ARG A 124 10.75 7.39 16.05
CA ARG A 124 10.88 8.18 14.81
C ARG A 124 9.85 7.75 13.77
N LEU A 125 9.67 6.44 13.58
CA LEU A 125 8.71 5.91 12.62
C LEU A 125 7.27 6.35 12.96
N HIS A 126 6.89 6.26 14.25
CA HIS A 126 5.58 6.71 14.72
C HIS A 126 5.35 8.20 14.46
N GLU A 127 6.33 9.06 14.78
CA GLU A 127 6.25 10.51 14.55
C GLU A 127 6.11 10.84 13.06
N LEU A 128 6.88 10.17 12.19
CA LEU A 128 6.79 10.34 10.73
C LEU A 128 5.42 9.89 10.20
N ARG A 129 4.97 8.69 10.58
CA ARG A 129 3.65 8.16 10.19
C ARG A 129 2.54 9.11 10.57
N LYS A 130 2.56 9.61 11.81
CA LYS A 130 1.58 10.58 12.30
C LYS A 130 1.62 11.86 11.47
N SER A 131 2.80 12.43 11.23
CA SER A 131 2.96 13.65 10.44
C SER A 131 2.46 13.50 9.00
N VAL A 132 2.69 12.35 8.37
CA VAL A 132 2.24 12.09 6.99
C VAL A 132 0.72 11.99 6.94
N VAL A 133 0.11 11.22 7.83
CA VAL A 133 -1.36 11.09 7.88
C VAL A 133 -2.02 12.42 8.24
N GLU A 134 -1.43 13.22 9.14
CA GLU A 134 -1.93 14.57 9.46
C GLU A 134 -1.80 15.54 8.27
N GLY A 135 -0.83 15.31 7.37
CA GLY A 135 -0.61 16.13 6.18
C GLY A 135 -1.67 15.96 5.10
N GLY A 136 -2.37 14.82 5.06
CA GLY A 136 -3.42 14.58 4.09
C GLY A 136 -2.92 14.34 2.66
N PHE A 137 -3.88 14.26 1.74
CA PHE A 137 -3.65 14.13 0.31
C PHE A 137 -4.57 15.08 -0.45
N GLU A 138 -3.99 16.03 -1.18
CA GLU A 138 -4.71 17.04 -1.97
C GLU A 138 -4.24 16.98 -3.43
N PRO A 139 -4.86 16.14 -4.28
CA PRO A 139 -4.50 16.06 -5.68
C PRO A 139 -5.02 17.25 -6.49
N ASP A 140 -4.31 17.57 -7.58
CA ASP A 140 -4.67 18.59 -8.55
C ASP A 140 -5.55 18.06 -9.72
N PHE A 141 -5.97 16.80 -9.64
CA PHE A 141 -6.96 16.20 -10.52
C PHE A 141 -8.36 16.19 -9.89
N HIS A 142 -9.40 16.34 -10.72
CA HIS A 142 -10.76 16.63 -10.24
C HIS A 142 -11.88 15.85 -10.95
N THR A 143 -11.56 15.12 -12.01
CA THR A 143 -12.53 14.30 -12.77
C THR A 143 -12.29 12.80 -12.56
N PRO A 144 -13.33 11.96 -12.70
CA PRO A 144 -13.22 10.50 -12.75
C PRO A 144 -12.11 9.99 -13.67
N ILE A 145 -11.97 10.55 -14.88
CA ILE A 145 -10.96 10.12 -15.86
C ILE A 145 -9.54 10.49 -15.40
N GLU A 146 -9.33 11.69 -14.88
CA GLU A 146 -8.03 12.07 -14.34
C GLU A 146 -7.66 11.20 -13.12
N ALA A 147 -8.61 10.93 -12.23
CA ALA A 147 -8.41 10.05 -11.09
C ALA A 147 -8.04 8.62 -11.53
N MET A 148 -8.77 8.03 -12.49
CA MET A 148 -8.44 6.72 -13.06
C MET A 148 -7.07 6.71 -13.76
N THR A 149 -6.72 7.80 -14.45
CA THR A 149 -5.42 7.93 -15.13
C THR A 149 -4.30 7.98 -14.10
N TYR A 150 -4.46 8.78 -13.05
CA TYR A 150 -3.51 8.88 -11.95
C TYR A 150 -3.32 7.53 -11.25
N THR A 151 -4.41 6.87 -10.84
CA THR A 151 -4.30 5.58 -10.13
C THR A 151 -3.72 4.49 -11.02
N THR A 152 -4.07 4.43 -12.31
CA THR A 152 -3.46 3.47 -13.25
C THR A 152 -1.92 3.61 -13.30
N LEU A 153 -1.42 4.84 -13.33
CA LEU A 153 0.02 5.10 -13.35
C LEU A 153 0.67 4.86 -11.99
N GLN A 154 -0.01 5.22 -10.91
CA GLN A 154 0.49 5.07 -9.55
C GLN A 154 0.61 3.59 -9.17
N GLU A 155 -0.38 2.76 -9.49
CA GLU A 155 -0.35 1.31 -9.24
C GLU A 155 0.74 0.60 -10.06
N LEU A 156 0.93 1.02 -11.32
CA LEU A 156 2.04 0.51 -12.12
C LEU A 156 3.39 0.92 -11.51
N ALA A 157 3.50 2.14 -10.99
CA ALA A 157 4.70 2.65 -10.37
C ALA A 157 5.04 1.90 -9.06
N THR A 158 4.05 1.63 -8.19
CA THR A 158 4.24 0.85 -6.95
C THR A 158 4.63 -0.59 -7.27
N MET A 159 3.97 -1.24 -8.23
CA MET A 159 4.33 -2.59 -8.68
C MET A 159 5.79 -2.67 -9.18
N VAL A 160 6.23 -1.70 -9.99
CA VAL A 160 7.62 -1.62 -10.46
C VAL A 160 8.58 -1.32 -9.31
N PHE A 161 8.21 -0.40 -8.42
CA PHE A 161 8.99 -0.03 -7.24
C PHE A 161 9.25 -1.26 -6.36
N TYR A 162 8.19 -1.96 -5.95
CA TYR A 162 8.28 -3.13 -5.08
C TYR A 162 9.15 -4.23 -5.68
N ASN A 163 8.99 -4.54 -6.97
CA ASN A 163 9.84 -5.53 -7.65
C ASN A 163 11.33 -5.13 -7.69
N ASN A 164 11.61 -3.84 -7.93
CA ASN A 164 12.99 -3.34 -7.95
C ASN A 164 13.64 -3.35 -6.57
N VAL A 165 12.91 -2.91 -5.54
CA VAL A 165 13.40 -2.96 -4.15
C VAL A 165 13.59 -4.40 -3.71
N ALA A 166 12.67 -5.31 -4.05
CA ALA A 166 12.80 -6.74 -3.75
C ALA A 166 14.07 -7.36 -4.36
N LYS A 167 14.46 -6.94 -5.56
CA LYS A 167 15.69 -7.40 -6.23
C LYS A 167 16.95 -6.95 -5.50
N VAL A 168 16.95 -5.75 -4.91
CA VAL A 168 18.07 -5.25 -4.11
C VAL A 168 18.07 -5.93 -2.73
N ALA A 169 16.91 -5.96 -2.07
CA ALA A 169 16.71 -6.55 -0.75
C ALA A 169 17.09 -8.02 -0.69
N SER A 170 16.89 -8.80 -1.76
CA SER A 170 17.18 -10.26 -1.76
C SER A 170 18.63 -10.63 -1.48
N LYS A 171 19.56 -9.67 -1.59
CA LYS A 171 20.97 -9.86 -1.24
C LYS A 171 21.25 -9.71 0.26
N HIS A 172 20.31 -9.15 1.01
CA HIS A 172 20.46 -8.76 2.41
C HIS A 172 19.42 -9.45 3.30
N ASP A 173 18.17 -9.53 2.85
CA ASP A 173 17.07 -10.18 3.54
C ASP A 173 16.12 -10.84 2.50
N PRO A 174 16.16 -12.18 2.35
CA PRO A 174 15.25 -12.90 1.47
C PRO A 174 13.77 -12.85 1.88
N ASP A 175 13.46 -12.70 3.16
CA ASP A 175 12.08 -12.60 3.67
C ASP A 175 11.47 -11.28 3.20
N LEU A 176 12.23 -10.19 3.34
CA LEU A 176 11.87 -8.88 2.80
C LEU A 176 11.65 -8.89 1.29
N ALA A 177 12.53 -9.58 0.56
CA ALA A 177 12.35 -9.68 -0.88
C ALA A 177 11.10 -10.48 -1.28
N THR A 178 10.69 -11.44 -0.44
CA THR A 178 9.49 -12.24 -0.64
C THR A 178 8.23 -11.43 -0.35
N LEU A 179 8.19 -10.70 0.76
CA LEU A 179 7.05 -9.86 1.13
C LEU A 179 6.85 -8.70 0.14
N LEU A 180 7.93 -8.05 -0.34
CA LEU A 180 7.81 -6.99 -1.35
C LEU A 180 7.28 -7.53 -2.69
N ARG A 181 7.66 -8.76 -3.07
CA ARG A 181 7.10 -9.43 -4.25
C ARG A 181 5.65 -9.87 -4.07
N ARG A 182 5.18 -10.02 -2.83
CA ARG A 182 3.77 -10.26 -2.53
C ARG A 182 2.96 -8.98 -2.73
N LEU A 183 3.42 -7.85 -2.19
CA LEU A 183 2.81 -6.54 -2.42
C LEU A 183 2.71 -6.22 -3.92
N ALA A 184 3.78 -6.49 -4.69
CA ALA A 184 3.78 -6.24 -6.13
C ALA A 184 2.85 -7.14 -6.96
N LYS A 185 2.13 -8.08 -6.35
CA LYS A 185 1.20 -8.98 -7.04
C LYS A 185 -0.25 -8.62 -6.82
N ASP A 186 -0.55 -7.83 -5.80
CA ASP A 186 -1.87 -7.20 -5.66
C ASP A 186 -2.07 -6.21 -6.80
#